data_AF-A0A5E4NPV7-F1
#
_entry.id   AF-A0A5E4NPV7-F1
#
_cell.length_a   1.000
_cell.length_b   1.000
_cell.length_c   1.000
_cell.angle_alpha   90.00
_cell.angle_beta   90.00
_cell.angle_gamma   90.00
#
_symmetry.space_group_name_H-M   'P 1'
#
loop_
_entity.id
_entity.type
_entity.pdbx_description
1 polymer ?
#
loop_
_entity_poly.entity_id
_entity_poly.type
_entity_poly.pdbx_seq_one_letter_code
_entity_poly.pdbx_strand_id
1 'polypeptide(L)'
;MSASGSWKQQRLLDIDARYQIRFNNRFKDIIPLEGLIPDNKNNYKTEDILKAALMYDDDIPANSDLEIQAELELWKTKWANIENQKPKNAIETLIHCDLFNTNIKILLQIRTKITITSAAAEISFSSL
;
A
#
# COMPACT_ATOMS: atom_id res chain seq x y z
N MET A 1 -0.95 40.47 27.08
CA MET A 1 0.15 40.00 26.23
C MET A 1 0.17 38.47 26.22
N SER A 2 -0.35 37.83 25.17
CA SER A 2 0.06 36.48 24.76
C SER A 2 -0.43 36.19 23.33
N ALA A 3 0.06 36.97 22.36
CA ALA A 3 -0.16 36.70 20.94
C ALA A 3 0.91 35.75 20.35
N SER A 4 1.91 35.36 21.15
CA SER A 4 3.11 34.62 20.70
C SER A 4 2.88 33.11 20.55
N GLY A 5 1.96 32.52 21.32
CA GLY A 5 1.63 31.08 21.25
C GLY A 5 0.63 30.71 20.15
N SER A 6 -0.36 31.57 19.88
CA SER A 6 -1.50 31.27 19.01
C SER A 6 -1.09 30.95 17.56
N TRP A 7 -0.16 31.71 16.98
CA TRP A 7 0.28 31.48 15.60
C TRP A 7 1.15 30.22 15.45
N LYS A 8 1.88 29.81 16.51
CA LYS A 8 2.65 28.57 16.50
C LYS A 8 1.72 27.36 16.54
N GLN A 9 0.72 27.37 17.42
CA GLN A 9 -0.34 26.35 17.43
C GLN A 9 -1.09 26.29 16.09
N GLN A 10 -1.51 27.44 15.55
CA GLN A 10 -2.23 27.48 14.27
C GLN A 10 -1.38 26.95 13.11
N ARG A 11 -0.09 27.29 13.08
CA ARG A 11 0.84 26.81 12.06
C ARG A 11 1.10 25.30 12.17
N LEU A 12 1.13 24.75 13.39
CA LEU A 12 1.26 23.30 13.60
C LEU A 12 0.01 22.56 13.11
N LEU A 13 -1.18 23.07 13.42
CA LEU A 13 -2.45 22.51 12.93
C LEU A 13 -2.54 22.55 11.39
N ASP A 14 -2.10 23.65 10.76
CA ASP A 14 -2.10 23.75 9.31
C ASP A 14 -1.09 22.80 8.65
N ILE A 15 0.05 22.54 9.29
CA ILE A 15 1.04 21.56 8.83
C ILE A 15 0.49 20.14 8.94
N ASP A 16 -0.12 19.79 10.07
CA ASP A 16 -0.73 18.49 10.29
C ASP A 16 -1.88 18.23 9.29
N ALA A 17 -2.79 19.20 9.12
CA ALA A 17 -3.87 19.09 8.13
C ALA A 17 -3.34 18.88 6.69
N ARG A 18 -2.29 19.62 6.30
CA ARG A 18 -1.65 19.46 4.97
C ARG A 18 -0.95 18.11 4.83
N TYR A 19 -0.36 17.59 5.91
CA TYR A 19 0.23 16.26 5.93
C TYR A 19 -0.84 15.20 5.76
N GLN A 20 -1.90 15.23 6.59
CA GLN A 20 -3.01 14.29 6.54
C GLN A 20 -3.69 14.28 5.18
N ILE A 21 -3.91 15.44 4.55
CA ILE A 21 -4.50 15.51 3.21
C ILE A 21 -3.60 14.84 2.17
N ARG A 22 -2.30 15.17 2.15
CA ARG A 22 -1.36 14.59 1.16
C ARG A 22 -1.15 13.09 1.39
N PHE A 23 -1.03 12.69 2.65
CA PHE A 23 -0.88 11.31 3.06
C PHE A 23 -2.11 10.49 2.70
N ASN A 24 -3.31 10.93 3.10
CA ASN A 24 -4.56 10.22 2.80
C ASN A 24 -4.85 10.14 1.30
N ASN A 25 -4.51 11.18 0.53
CA ASN A 25 -4.69 11.11 -0.92
C ASN A 25 -3.75 10.08 -1.55
N ARG A 26 -2.47 10.07 -1.18
CA ARG A 26 -1.53 9.04 -1.66
C ARG A 26 -1.91 7.64 -1.15
N PHE A 27 -2.47 7.56 0.05
CA PHE A 27 -2.93 6.30 0.63
C PHE A 27 -4.12 5.73 -0.14
N LYS A 28 -5.09 6.57 -0.55
CA LYS A 28 -6.24 6.13 -1.36
C LYS A 28 -5.84 5.43 -2.64
N ASP A 29 -4.78 5.91 -3.28
CA ASP A 29 -4.31 5.36 -4.54
C ASP A 29 -3.58 4.01 -4.39
N ILE A 30 -3.11 3.68 -3.19
CA ILE A 30 -2.40 2.41 -2.89
C ILE A 30 -3.25 1.39 -2.14
N ILE A 31 -4.37 1.81 -1.52
CA ILE A 31 -5.30 0.93 -0.81
C ILE A 31 -5.65 -0.30 -1.66
N PRO A 32 -5.91 -0.19 -2.98
CA PRO A 32 -6.21 -1.36 -3.81
C PRO A 32 -5.13 -2.45 -3.79
N LEU A 33 -3.85 -2.13 -3.52
CA LEU A 33 -2.79 -3.14 -3.39
C LEU A 33 -3.02 -4.11 -2.22
N GLU A 34 -3.93 -3.81 -1.29
CA GLU A 34 -4.39 -4.80 -0.30
C GLU A 34 -5.07 -6.01 -0.94
N GLY A 35 -5.59 -5.89 -2.16
CA GLY A 35 -6.13 -7.01 -2.94
C GLY A 35 -5.08 -8.05 -3.36
N LEU A 36 -3.79 -7.76 -3.18
CA LEU A 36 -2.72 -8.73 -3.33
C LEU A 36 -2.65 -9.73 -2.16
N ILE A 37 -3.21 -9.36 -1.00
CA ILE A 37 -3.32 -10.24 0.17
C ILE A 37 -4.43 -11.27 -0.11
N PRO A 38 -4.14 -12.58 -0.05
CA PRO A 38 -5.09 -13.64 -0.41
C PRO A 38 -6.42 -13.61 0.36
N ASP A 39 -6.41 -13.18 1.62
CA ASP A 39 -7.63 -13.02 2.43
C ASP A 39 -8.53 -11.87 1.92
N ASN A 40 -7.94 -10.88 1.24
CA ASN A 40 -8.62 -9.71 0.70
C ASN A 40 -8.96 -9.83 -0.80
N LYS A 41 -8.76 -11.00 -1.41
CA LYS A 41 -8.83 -11.18 -2.88
C LYS A 41 -10.14 -10.72 -3.54
N ASN A 42 -11.24 -10.69 -2.80
CA ASN A 42 -12.57 -10.30 -3.27
C ASN A 42 -12.93 -8.84 -2.92
N ASN A 43 -12.10 -8.15 -2.15
CA ASN A 43 -12.39 -6.79 -1.66
C ASN A 43 -12.09 -5.72 -2.72
N TYR A 44 -11.28 -6.06 -3.72
CA TYR A 44 -10.78 -5.13 -4.73
C TYR A 44 -10.91 -5.72 -6.13
N LYS A 45 -11.39 -4.91 -7.07
CA LYS A 45 -11.45 -5.30 -8.49
C LYS A 45 -10.06 -5.37 -9.09
N THR A 46 -9.85 -6.22 -10.10
CA THR A 46 -8.55 -6.35 -10.78
C THR A 46 -8.11 -4.99 -11.35
N GLU A 47 -9.03 -4.21 -11.93
CA GLU A 47 -8.71 -2.94 -12.57
C GLU A 47 -8.18 -1.90 -11.56
N ASP A 48 -8.74 -1.90 -10.34
CA ASP A 48 -8.30 -0.99 -9.27
C ASP A 48 -6.90 -1.36 -8.77
N ILE A 49 -6.61 -2.67 -8.65
CA ILE A 49 -5.28 -3.17 -8.26
C ILE A 49 -4.25 -2.82 -9.34
N LEU A 50 -4.59 -3.00 -10.62
CA LEU A 50 -3.70 -2.67 -11.73
C LEU A 50 -3.41 -1.17 -11.79
N LYS A 51 -4.43 -0.33 -11.66
CA LYS A 51 -4.25 1.12 -11.63
C LYS A 51 -3.31 1.56 -10.50
N ALA A 52 -3.43 0.94 -9.32
CA ALA A 52 -2.52 1.19 -8.21
C ALA A 52 -1.10 0.68 -8.48
N ALA A 53 -0.95 -0.47 -9.13
CA ALA A 53 0.35 -1.04 -9.49
C ALA A 53 1.10 -0.17 -10.50
N LEU A 54 0.40 0.38 -11.50
CA LEU A 54 0.98 1.26 -12.53
C LEU A 54 1.48 2.60 -11.99
N MET A 55 1.17 2.96 -10.74
CA MET A 55 1.82 4.12 -10.10
C MET A 55 3.26 3.85 -9.66
N TYR A 56 3.70 2.61 -9.78
CA TYR A 56 5.02 2.11 -9.39
C TYR A 56 5.70 1.40 -10.56
N ASP A 57 5.38 1.78 -11.81
CA ASP A 57 5.97 1.24 -13.03
C ASP A 57 7.51 1.36 -13.04
N ASP A 58 8.04 2.45 -12.51
CA ASP A 58 9.48 2.67 -12.33
C ASP A 58 10.13 1.72 -11.30
N ASP A 59 9.37 1.21 -10.33
CA ASP A 59 9.87 0.35 -9.24
C ASP A 59 9.72 -1.15 -9.54
N ILE A 60 8.88 -1.53 -10.52
CA ILE A 60 8.60 -2.92 -10.90
C ILE A 60 9.38 -3.31 -12.17
N PRO A 61 9.91 -4.54 -12.25
CA PRO A 61 10.72 -5.00 -13.39
C PRO A 61 9.89 -5.39 -14.62
N ALA A 62 8.58 -5.11 -14.62
CA ALA A 62 7.68 -5.49 -15.70
C ALA A 62 8.03 -4.73 -16.99
N ASN A 63 7.99 -5.44 -18.13
CA ASN A 63 8.24 -4.83 -19.44
C ASN A 63 6.98 -4.19 -20.04
N SER A 64 5.80 -4.48 -19.47
CA SER A 64 4.52 -3.93 -19.90
C SER A 64 3.42 -4.13 -18.85
N ASP A 65 2.36 -3.33 -18.95
CA ASP A 65 1.14 -3.46 -18.13
C ASP A 65 0.51 -4.86 -18.22
N LEU A 66 0.60 -5.49 -19.40
CA LEU A 66 0.09 -6.84 -19.64
C LEU A 66 0.82 -7.90 -18.82
N GLU A 67 2.11 -7.71 -18.55
CA GLU A 67 2.91 -8.61 -17.71
C GLU A 67 2.41 -8.59 -16.27
N ILE A 68 2.14 -7.40 -15.74
CA ILE A 68 1.59 -7.20 -14.39
C ILE A 68 0.20 -7.82 -14.31
N GLN A 69 -0.64 -7.59 -15.32
CA GLN A 69 -1.98 -8.17 -15.39
C GLN A 69 -1.96 -9.70 -15.42
N ALA A 70 -1.12 -10.29 -16.25
CA ALA A 70 -0.99 -11.74 -16.33
C ALA A 70 -0.54 -12.35 -14.99
N GLU A 71 0.47 -11.74 -14.36
CA GLU A 71 0.95 -12.18 -13.06
C GLU A 71 -0.12 -12.06 -11.97
N LEU A 72 -0.88 -10.96 -11.95
CA LEU A 72 -1.98 -10.72 -11.01
C LEU A 72 -3.10 -11.77 -11.15
N GLU A 73 -3.49 -12.11 -12.38
CA GLU A 73 -4.53 -13.12 -12.62
C GLU A 73 -4.07 -14.52 -12.23
N LEU A 74 -2.81 -14.87 -12.52
CA LEU A 74 -2.21 -16.13 -12.04
C LEU A 74 -2.17 -16.19 -10.52
N TRP A 75 -1.82 -15.08 -9.86
CA TRP A 75 -1.80 -14.97 -8.41
C TRP A 75 -3.19 -15.14 -7.80
N LYS A 76 -4.19 -14.43 -8.32
CA LYS A 76 -5.58 -14.59 -7.88
C LYS A 76 -6.07 -16.03 -8.07
N THR A 77 -5.72 -16.66 -9.19
CA THR A 77 -6.06 -18.06 -9.49
C THR A 77 -5.41 -19.03 -8.50
N LYS A 78 -4.12 -18.86 -8.20
CA LYS A 78 -3.41 -19.65 -7.17
C LYS A 78 -4.16 -19.64 -5.84
N TRP A 79 -4.59 -18.46 -5.39
CA TRP A 79 -5.31 -18.28 -4.12
C TRP A 79 -6.82 -18.51 -4.20
N ALA A 80 -7.37 -18.69 -5.41
CA ALA A 80 -8.73 -19.18 -5.62
C ALA A 80 -8.83 -20.66 -5.24
N ASN A 81 -7.81 -21.45 -5.60
CA ASN A 81 -7.79 -22.91 -5.43
C ASN A 81 -7.37 -23.39 -4.03
N ILE A 82 -6.93 -22.47 -3.16
CA ILE A 82 -6.52 -22.76 -1.79
C ILE A 82 -7.59 -22.18 -0.87
N GLU A 83 -8.30 -23.02 -0.12
CA GLU A 83 -9.36 -22.55 0.80
C GLU A 83 -8.84 -22.33 2.23
N ASN A 84 -7.93 -23.17 2.70
CA ASN A 84 -7.40 -23.15 4.07
C ASN A 84 -6.03 -22.46 4.12
N GLN A 85 -5.72 -21.79 5.24
CA GLN A 85 -4.39 -21.18 5.52
C GLN A 85 -3.97 -20.05 4.57
N LYS A 86 -4.93 -19.22 4.12
CA LYS A 86 -4.60 -18.01 3.39
C LYS A 86 -3.85 -17.01 4.28
N PRO A 87 -2.77 -16.40 3.78
CA PRO A 87 -2.12 -15.26 4.42
C PRO A 87 -3.11 -14.12 4.65
N LYS A 88 -3.10 -13.55 5.86
CA LYS A 88 -4.03 -12.48 6.26
C LYS A 88 -3.41 -11.09 6.22
N ASN A 89 -2.10 -11.02 6.08
CA ASN A 89 -1.36 -9.78 5.99
C ASN A 89 -0.24 -9.87 4.96
N ALA A 90 0.29 -8.71 4.57
CA ALA A 90 1.30 -8.62 3.53
C ALA A 90 2.63 -9.32 3.93
N ILE A 91 2.98 -9.37 5.22
CA ILE A 91 4.21 -10.04 5.70
C ILE A 91 4.09 -11.55 5.48
N GLU A 92 2.99 -12.16 5.93
CA GLU A 92 2.71 -13.58 5.67
C GLU A 92 2.64 -13.85 4.17
N THR A 93 2.00 -12.96 3.41
CA THR A 93 1.85 -13.09 1.95
C THR A 93 3.21 -13.13 1.24
N LEU A 94 4.16 -12.28 1.65
CA LEU A 94 5.51 -12.20 1.08
C LEU A 94 6.29 -13.50 1.19
N ILE A 95 6.02 -14.35 2.19
CA ILE A 95 6.67 -15.65 2.36
C ILE A 95 6.29 -16.62 1.23
N HIS A 96 5.13 -16.42 0.62
CA HIS A 96 4.62 -17.25 -0.47
C HIS A 96 4.97 -16.73 -1.87
N CYS A 97 5.74 -15.65 -1.94
CA CYS A 97 6.27 -15.14 -3.19
C CYS A 97 7.49 -15.96 -3.65
N ASP A 98 7.48 -16.35 -4.91
CA ASP A 98 8.55 -17.07 -5.60
C ASP A 98 9.08 -16.24 -6.79
N LEU A 99 9.94 -16.84 -7.60
CA LEU A 99 10.57 -16.16 -8.75
C LEU A 99 9.56 -15.78 -9.85
N PHE A 100 8.39 -16.41 -9.89
CA PHE A 100 7.37 -16.19 -10.93
C PHE A 100 6.37 -15.09 -10.57
N ASN A 101 6.43 -14.54 -9.36
CA ASN A 101 5.57 -13.44 -8.92
C ASN A 101 6.38 -12.25 -8.37
N THR A 102 7.39 -11.86 -9.15
CA THR A 102 8.34 -10.80 -8.78
C THR A 102 7.67 -9.42 -8.71
N ASN A 103 6.75 -9.10 -9.63
CA ASN A 103 6.04 -7.81 -9.61
C ASN A 103 5.14 -7.71 -8.38
N ILE A 104 4.39 -8.77 -8.08
CA ILE A 104 3.53 -8.85 -6.88
C ILE A 104 4.33 -8.74 -5.60
N LYS A 105 5.50 -9.39 -5.54
CA LYS A 105 6.41 -9.29 -4.40
C LYS A 105 6.82 -7.85 -4.14
N ILE A 106 7.22 -7.10 -5.17
CA ILE A 106 7.63 -5.70 -5.04
C ILE A 106 6.46 -4.83 -4.61
N LEU A 107 5.28 -5.01 -5.20
CA LEU A 107 4.06 -4.26 -4.83
C LEU A 107 3.66 -4.51 -3.35
N LEU A 108 3.77 -5.76 -2.87
CA LEU A 108 3.57 -6.09 -1.46
C LEU A 108 4.63 -5.43 -0.55
N GLN A 109 5.88 -5.34 -0.99
CA GLN A 109 6.95 -4.65 -0.24
C GLN A 109 6.70 -3.13 -0.17
N ILE A 110 6.27 -2.51 -1.28
CA ILE A 110 5.89 -1.09 -1.31
C ILE A 110 4.76 -0.85 -0.32
N ARG A 111 3.71 -1.69 -0.33
CA ARG A 111 2.57 -1.58 0.60
C ARG A 111 3.00 -1.71 2.07
N THR A 112 3.86 -2.67 2.40
CA THR A 112 4.35 -2.87 3.78
C THR A 112 5.19 -1.69 4.26
N LYS A 113 6.10 -1.20 3.41
CA LYS A 113 6.94 -0.03 3.74
C LYS A 113 6.09 1.21 4.02
N ILE A 114 5.05 1.46 3.22
CA ILE A 114 4.16 2.60 3.44
C ILE A 114 3.43 2.49 4.80
N THR A 115 2.89 1.31 5.15
CA THR A 115 2.28 1.09 6.47
C THR A 115 3.25 1.38 7.61
N ILE A 116 4.49 0.88 7.51
CA ILE A 116 5.51 1.04 8.54
C ILE A 116 5.88 2.52 8.69
N THR A 117 6.08 3.24 7.58
CA THR A 117 6.38 4.68 7.63
C THR A 117 5.23 5.51 8.20
N SER A 118 3.97 5.11 7.99
CA SER A 118 2.80 5.77 8.61
C SER A 118 2.83 5.65 10.13
N ALA A 119 2.96 4.42 10.63
CA ALA A 119 3.00 4.17 12.06
C ALA A 119 4.18 4.90 12.73
N ALA A 120 5.35 4.90 12.09
CA ALA A 120 6.52 5.62 12.59
C ALA A 120 6.32 7.15 12.62
N ALA A 121 5.66 7.71 11.60
CA ALA A 121 5.34 9.14 11.55
C ALA A 121 4.34 9.51 12.66
N GLU A 122 3.26 8.75 12.83
CA GLU A 122 2.24 8.96 13.87
C GLU A 122 2.84 8.92 15.29
N ILE A 123 3.76 7.99 15.55
CA ILE A 123 4.49 7.91 16.82
C ILE A 123 5.37 9.15 17.01
N SER A 124 6.12 9.55 15.98
CA SER A 124 7.00 10.73 16.05
C SER A 124 6.20 12.00 16.34
N PHE A 125 5.05 12.19 15.68
CA PHE A 125 4.14 13.32 15.91
C PHE A 125 3.48 13.28 17.30
N SER A 126 3.12 12.10 17.81
CA SER A 126 2.51 11.97 19.15
C SER A 126 3.49 12.23 20.29
N SER A 127 4.79 12.16 20.02
CA SER A 127 5.86 12.41 20.98
C SER A 127 6.34 13.87 21.02
N LEU A 128 5.88 14.72 20.09
CA LEU A 128 6.22 16.14 19.95
C LEU A 128 5.17 17.03 20.62
#